data_AF-A0A8R1DQX3-F1
#
_entry.id   AF-A0A8R1DQX3-F1
#
_cell.length_a   1.000
_cell.length_b   1.000
_cell.length_c   1.000
_cell.angle_alpha   90.00
_cell.angle_beta   90.00
_cell.angle_gamma   90.00
#
_symmetry.space_group_name_H-M   'P 1'
#
loop_
_entity.id
_entity.type
_entity.pdbx_description
1 polymer ?
#
loop_
_entity_poly.entity_id
_entity_poly.type
_entity_poly.pdbx_seq_one_letter_code
_entity_poly.pdbx_strand_id
1 'polypeptide(L)'
;MLTSRAEFRLHLRPDNADIRLTSLGRCHGAISESRWTKFSKSKQKLANLTENAENMSMSVAKWKRIVPKLQSSTKNEGKVLTAFELIHRFDLEPEDVSGVLNSENEIISPDAFERMKIEGRYRMEHERMKSKKLEIERESATEIPDHLDFSKMRGLSQECIEKLERARPRNLAAATRIAGITPEAIVVLMRYLKSPSGVNLSC
;
A
#
# COMPACT_ATOMS: atom_id res chain seq x y z
N MET A 1 -22.95 -12.29 -8.82
CA MET A 1 -21.55 -12.01 -8.43
C MET A 1 -21.33 -10.66 -7.73
N LEU A 2 -22.37 -9.88 -7.39
CA LEU A 2 -22.19 -8.55 -6.79
C LEU A 2 -22.00 -8.55 -5.25
N THR A 3 -22.21 -9.69 -4.59
CA THR A 3 -22.19 -9.79 -3.12
C THR A 3 -20.92 -10.41 -2.53
N SER A 4 -20.03 -10.98 -3.35
CA SER A 4 -18.77 -11.58 -2.87
C SER A 4 -17.70 -10.50 -2.66
N ARG A 5 -17.32 -10.27 -1.40
CA ARG A 5 -16.13 -9.47 -1.06
C ARG A 5 -14.88 -10.28 -1.40
N ALA A 6 -14.23 -9.96 -2.51
CA ALA A 6 -12.90 -10.46 -2.80
C ALA A 6 -11.88 -9.66 -1.99
N GLU A 7 -11.17 -10.32 -1.07
CA GLU A 7 -10.03 -9.73 -0.35
C GLU A 7 -8.95 -9.23 -1.33
N PHE A 8 -8.94 -9.75 -2.56
CA PHE A 8 -8.00 -9.43 -3.62
C PHE A 8 -8.50 -8.35 -4.61
N ARG A 9 -9.44 -7.48 -4.23
CA ARG A 9 -10.05 -6.49 -5.15
C ARG A 9 -9.05 -5.57 -5.87
N LEU A 10 -7.91 -5.27 -5.23
CA LEU A 10 -6.86 -4.42 -5.83
C LEU A 10 -6.06 -5.16 -6.92
N HIS A 11 -6.06 -6.49 -6.86
CA HIS A 11 -5.38 -7.37 -7.83
C HIS A 11 -6.35 -7.86 -8.92
N LEU A 12 -7.58 -8.19 -8.57
CA LEU A 12 -8.61 -8.71 -9.48
C LEU A 12 -9.37 -7.59 -10.18
N ARG A 13 -8.71 -6.89 -11.11
CA ARG A 13 -9.29 -5.75 -11.80
C ARG A 13 -9.71 -6.10 -13.24
N PRO A 14 -10.74 -5.45 -13.80
CA PRO A 14 -11.10 -5.65 -15.20
C PRO A 14 -9.97 -5.26 -16.17
N ASP A 15 -9.24 -4.18 -15.87
CA ASP A 15 -8.17 -3.62 -16.71
C ASP A 15 -6.92 -4.52 -16.83
N ASN A 16 -6.66 -5.38 -15.85
CA ASN A 16 -5.48 -6.26 -15.83
C ASN A 16 -5.83 -7.75 -16.06
N ALA A 17 -7.07 -8.04 -16.45
CA ALA A 17 -7.54 -9.42 -16.66
C ALA A 17 -6.78 -10.14 -17.76
N ASP A 18 -6.36 -9.41 -18.80
CA ASP A 18 -5.53 -9.94 -19.89
C ASP A 18 -4.16 -10.41 -19.39
N ILE A 19 -3.47 -9.61 -18.58
CA ILE A 19 -2.17 -9.97 -17.98
C ILE A 19 -2.31 -11.20 -17.09
N ARG A 20 -3.40 -11.29 -16.32
CA ARG A 20 -3.64 -12.42 -15.41
C ARG A 20 -4.05 -13.71 -16.12
N LEU A 21 -4.89 -13.64 -17.15
CA LEU A 21 -5.59 -14.81 -17.69
C LEU A 21 -5.14 -15.24 -19.09
N THR A 22 -4.57 -14.34 -19.91
CA THR A 22 -4.27 -14.66 -21.32
C THR A 22 -3.22 -15.76 -21.45
N SER A 23 -2.20 -15.76 -20.58
CA SER A 23 -1.20 -16.83 -20.56
C SER A 23 -1.80 -18.18 -20.17
N LEU A 24 -2.71 -18.23 -19.18
CA LEU A 24 -3.41 -19.46 -18.82
C LEU A 24 -4.33 -19.94 -19.96
N GLY A 25 -5.10 -19.04 -20.56
CA GLY A 25 -5.97 -19.37 -21.69
C GLY A 25 -5.18 -19.91 -22.88
N ARG A 26 -3.96 -19.43 -23.11
CA ARG A 26 -3.07 -19.95 -24.15
C ARG A 26 -2.63 -21.38 -23.85
N CYS A 27 -2.24 -21.70 -22.61
CA CYS A 27 -1.88 -23.06 -22.22
C CYS A 27 -3.02 -24.07 -22.43
N HIS A 28 -4.27 -23.63 -22.35
CA HIS A 28 -5.46 -24.48 -22.55
C HIS A 28 -6.04 -24.40 -23.98
N GLY A 29 -5.35 -23.76 -24.93
CA GLY A 29 -5.82 -23.66 -26.31
C GLY A 29 -7.01 -22.72 -26.55
N ALA A 30 -7.43 -21.94 -25.55
CA ALA A 30 -8.54 -21.00 -25.64
C ALA A 30 -8.18 -19.67 -26.32
N ILE A 31 -6.89 -19.42 -26.59
CA ILE A 31 -6.38 -18.16 -27.15
C ILE A 31 -5.75 -18.39 -28.53
N SER A 32 -6.28 -17.71 -29.54
CA SER A 32 -5.76 -17.74 -30.91
C SER A 32 -4.36 -17.15 -31.03
N GLU A 33 -3.61 -17.54 -32.06
CA GLU A 33 -2.27 -17.03 -32.33
C GLU A 33 -2.23 -15.51 -32.53
N SER A 34 -3.22 -14.99 -33.26
CA SER A 34 -3.34 -13.55 -33.53
C SER A 34 -3.55 -12.74 -32.24
N ARG A 35 -4.35 -13.26 -31.30
CA ARG A 35 -4.56 -12.64 -29.99
C ARG A 35 -3.31 -12.75 -29.12
N TRP A 36 -2.65 -13.91 -29.11
CA TRP A 36 -1.41 -14.12 -28.37
C TRP A 36 -0.30 -13.19 -28.82
N THR A 37 -0.12 -13.02 -30.14
CA THR A 37 0.89 -12.11 -30.70
C THR A 37 0.63 -10.66 -30.29
N LYS A 38 -0.63 -10.20 -30.36
CA LYS A 38 -1.00 -8.85 -29.91
C LYS A 38 -0.74 -8.65 -28.42
N PHE A 39 -1.18 -9.59 -27.59
CA PHE A 39 -0.97 -9.56 -26.14
C PHE A 39 0.52 -9.54 -25.78
N SER A 40 1.32 -10.40 -26.41
CA SER A 40 2.76 -10.50 -26.13
C SER A 40 3.49 -9.21 -26.47
N LYS A 41 3.17 -8.58 -27.61
CA LYS A 41 3.73 -7.27 -27.98
C LYS A 41 3.35 -6.17 -26.98
N SER A 42 2.07 -6.07 -26.61
CA SER A 42 1.63 -5.07 -25.62
C SER A 42 2.25 -5.31 -24.24
N LYS A 43 2.33 -6.57 -23.79
CA LYS A 43 2.96 -6.95 -22.53
C LYS A 43 4.44 -6.60 -22.51
N GLN A 44 5.16 -6.84 -23.60
CA GLN A 44 6.57 -6.49 -23.72
C GLN A 44 6.79 -4.98 -23.70
N LYS A 45 5.98 -4.20 -24.44
CA LYS A 45 6.05 -2.74 -24.41
C LYS A 45 5.84 -2.18 -23.01
N LEU A 46 4.83 -2.69 -22.30
CA LEU A 46 4.56 -2.30 -20.91
C LEU A 46 5.74 -2.65 -19.99
N ALA A 47 6.29 -3.86 -20.12
CA ALA A 47 7.41 -4.32 -19.32
C ALA A 47 8.66 -3.44 -19.53
N ASN A 48 9.05 -3.21 -20.79
CA ASN A 48 10.19 -2.37 -21.13
C ASN A 48 10.02 -0.93 -20.62
N LEU A 49 8.83 -0.33 -20.82
CA LEU A 49 8.55 1.02 -20.33
C LEU A 49 8.63 1.10 -18.81
N THR A 50 8.08 0.10 -18.12
CA THR A 50 8.10 0.03 -16.64
C THR A 50 9.52 -0.11 -16.13
N GLU A 51 10.31 -1.00 -16.73
CA GLU A 51 11.73 -1.21 -16.36
C GLU A 51 12.56 0.04 -16.61
N ASN A 52 12.41 0.71 -17.76
CA ASN A 52 13.07 1.97 -18.05
C ASN A 52 12.71 3.05 -17.01
N ALA A 53 11.43 3.13 -16.64
CA ALA A 53 10.96 4.10 -15.66
C ALA A 53 11.45 3.80 -14.23
N GLU A 54 11.61 2.52 -13.87
CA GLU A 54 12.15 2.09 -12.58
C GLU A 54 13.67 2.30 -12.49
N ASN A 55 14.40 2.00 -13.56
CA ASN A 55 15.86 2.16 -13.62
C ASN A 55 16.29 3.63 -13.67
N MET A 56 15.46 4.51 -14.23
CA MET A 56 15.75 5.93 -14.32
C MET A 56 15.46 6.63 -12.99
N SER A 57 16.50 6.84 -12.18
CA SER A 57 16.40 7.52 -10.89
C SER A 57 17.27 8.77 -10.82
N MET A 58 16.74 9.81 -10.18
CA MET A 58 17.51 11.02 -9.88
C MET A 58 16.93 11.77 -8.69
N SER A 59 17.69 12.74 -8.18
CA SER A 59 17.21 13.62 -7.12
C SER A 59 16.02 14.45 -7.60
N VAL A 60 15.11 14.75 -6.67
CA VAL A 60 13.98 15.66 -6.92
C VAL A 60 14.45 17.02 -7.45
N ALA A 61 15.59 17.52 -6.99
CA ALA A 61 16.22 18.74 -7.53
C ALA A 61 16.49 18.65 -9.04
N LYS A 62 16.99 17.50 -9.53
CA LYS A 62 17.26 17.28 -10.95
C LYS A 62 15.96 17.11 -11.74
N TRP A 63 15.00 16.38 -11.19
CA TRP A 63 13.67 16.24 -11.79
C TRP A 63 12.96 17.58 -12.01
N LYS A 64 13.01 18.51 -11.04
CA LYS A 64 12.42 19.86 -11.17
C LYS A 64 12.98 20.68 -12.34
N ARG A 65 14.22 20.43 -12.76
CA ARG A 65 14.85 21.12 -13.89
C ARG A 65 14.34 20.60 -15.23
N ILE A 66 13.95 19.34 -15.28
CA ILE A 66 13.54 18.65 -16.51
C ILE A 66 12.02 18.70 -16.67
N VAL A 67 11.28 18.59 -15.56
CA VAL A 67 9.82 18.52 -15.54
C VAL A 67 9.27 19.74 -14.79
N PRO A 68 8.80 20.78 -15.51
CA PRO A 68 8.35 22.04 -14.91
C PRO A 68 7.20 21.87 -13.90
N LYS A 69 6.32 20.88 -14.09
CA LYS A 69 5.19 20.58 -13.20
C LYS A 69 5.60 20.25 -11.75
N LEU A 70 6.87 19.90 -11.49
CA LEU A 70 7.37 19.55 -10.16
C LEU A 70 7.80 20.75 -9.29
N GLN A 71 7.84 21.97 -9.83
CA GLN A 71 8.43 23.10 -9.11
C GLN A 71 7.65 23.51 -7.85
N SER A 72 6.34 23.27 -7.78
CA SER A 72 5.46 23.75 -6.70
C SER A 72 5.28 22.77 -5.51
N SER A 73 5.74 21.52 -5.62
CA SER A 73 5.10 20.42 -4.89
C SER A 73 6.00 19.62 -3.93
N THR A 74 7.29 19.92 -3.80
CA THR A 74 8.19 19.14 -2.91
C THR A 74 9.17 19.97 -2.07
N LYS A 75 9.16 19.74 -0.75
CA LYS A 75 10.07 20.33 0.24
C LYS A 75 11.43 19.60 0.38
N ASN A 76 11.52 18.32 -0.02
CA ASN A 76 12.72 17.49 0.16
C ASN A 76 13.45 17.24 -1.17
N GLU A 77 14.28 18.20 -1.58
CA GLU A 77 14.98 18.16 -2.88
C GLU A 77 16.09 17.11 -2.98
N GLY A 78 16.60 16.65 -1.82
CA GLY A 78 17.61 15.59 -1.73
C GLY A 78 17.07 14.17 -1.88
N LYS A 79 15.75 13.97 -1.91
CA LYS A 79 15.17 12.64 -2.10
C LYS A 79 15.41 12.16 -3.53
N VAL A 80 15.88 10.93 -3.70
CA VAL A 80 15.98 10.27 -5.00
C VAL A 80 14.65 9.59 -5.30
N LEU A 81 14.12 9.80 -6.50
CA LEU A 81 12.90 9.14 -7.00
C LEU A 81 13.17 8.55 -8.38
N THR A 82 12.59 7.38 -8.63
CA THR A 82 12.52 6.81 -9.98
C THR A 82 11.51 7.57 -10.82
N ALA A 83 11.65 7.54 -12.15
CA ALA A 83 10.67 8.12 -13.06
C ALA A 83 9.30 7.45 -12.86
N PHE A 84 9.29 6.14 -12.60
CA PHE A 84 8.09 5.40 -12.23
C PHE A 84 7.42 6.04 -11.02
N GLU A 85 8.11 6.22 -9.89
CA GLU A 85 7.52 6.86 -8.70
C GLU A 85 7.05 8.30 -8.96
N LEU A 86 7.79 9.04 -9.78
CA LEU A 86 7.51 10.42 -10.14
C LEU A 86 6.18 10.55 -10.90
N ILE A 87 5.98 9.73 -11.93
CA ILE A 87 4.80 9.74 -12.80
C ILE A 87 3.53 9.57 -11.98
N HIS A 88 3.53 8.59 -11.06
CA HIS A 88 2.36 8.31 -10.24
C HIS A 88 2.12 9.34 -9.14
N ARG A 89 3.19 9.92 -8.56
CA ARG A 89 3.06 10.88 -7.46
C ARG A 89 2.56 12.25 -7.93
N PHE A 90 2.95 12.67 -9.13
CA PHE A 90 2.64 14.00 -9.68
C PHE A 90 1.66 13.97 -10.84
N ASP A 91 1.07 12.79 -11.13
CA ASP A 91 0.10 12.59 -12.20
C ASP A 91 0.63 13.10 -13.56
N LEU A 92 1.86 12.71 -13.89
CA LEU A 92 2.52 13.19 -15.10
C LEU A 92 1.92 12.54 -16.35
N GLU A 93 1.98 13.27 -17.45
CA GLU A 93 1.56 12.83 -18.78
C GLU A 93 2.78 12.41 -19.62
N PRO A 94 2.59 11.63 -20.71
CA PRO A 94 3.69 11.16 -21.56
C PRO A 94 4.62 12.29 -22.03
N GLU A 95 4.05 13.46 -22.35
CA GLU A 95 4.79 14.61 -22.85
C GLU A 95 5.78 15.14 -21.81
N ASP A 96 5.41 15.09 -20.52
CA ASP A 96 6.23 15.59 -19.41
C ASP A 96 7.50 14.74 -19.19
N VAL A 97 7.47 13.46 -19.58
CA VAL A 97 8.54 12.50 -19.29
C VAL A 97 9.20 11.90 -20.54
N SER A 98 8.67 12.22 -21.72
CA SER A 98 9.19 11.77 -23.03
C SER A 98 10.69 12.04 -23.19
N GLY A 99 11.16 13.24 -22.83
CA GLY A 99 12.57 13.61 -22.92
C GLY A 99 13.53 12.80 -22.04
N VAL A 100 13.01 11.99 -21.12
CA VAL A 100 13.80 11.22 -20.15
C VAL A 100 13.59 9.72 -20.31
N LEU A 101 12.39 9.28 -20.68
CA LEU A 101 12.05 7.87 -20.86
C LEU A 101 12.24 7.35 -22.28
N ASN A 102 12.44 8.23 -23.26
CA ASN A 102 12.77 7.82 -24.62
C ASN A 102 14.21 7.29 -24.66
N SER A 103 14.41 6.00 -24.38
CA SER A 103 15.59 5.31 -24.86
C SER A 103 15.43 5.07 -26.36
N GLU A 104 16.37 5.55 -27.17
CA GLU A 104 16.49 5.19 -28.59
C GLU A 104 15.33 5.65 -29.52
N ASN A 105 14.77 6.85 -29.31
CA ASN A 105 13.75 7.45 -30.20
C ASN A 105 12.44 6.65 -30.38
N GLU A 106 12.18 5.62 -29.57
CA GLU A 106 10.90 4.93 -29.61
C GLU A 106 9.82 5.77 -28.91
N ILE A 107 8.78 6.12 -29.67
CA ILE A 107 7.66 6.90 -29.15
C ILE A 107 6.96 6.07 -28.07
N ILE A 108 6.83 6.64 -26.86
CA ILE A 108 6.06 6.04 -25.76
C ILE A 108 4.65 5.71 -26.26
N SER A 109 4.29 4.43 -26.22
CA SER A 109 2.94 4.01 -26.59
C SER A 109 1.93 4.53 -25.56
N PRO A 110 0.89 5.29 -25.96
CA PRO A 110 -0.09 5.84 -25.02
C PRO A 110 -0.81 4.77 -24.19
N ASP A 111 -1.14 3.62 -24.80
CA ASP A 111 -1.76 2.48 -24.10
C ASP A 111 -0.81 1.88 -23.05
N ALA A 112 0.48 1.72 -23.39
CA ALA A 112 1.46 1.20 -22.44
C ALA A 112 1.69 2.19 -21.28
N PHE A 113 1.72 3.49 -21.56
CA PHE A 113 1.89 4.52 -20.54
C PHE A 113 0.71 4.57 -19.57
N GLU A 114 -0.52 4.61 -20.09
CA GLU A 114 -1.70 4.64 -19.22
C GLU A 114 -1.81 3.36 -18.38
N ARG A 115 -1.51 2.19 -18.96
CA ARG A 115 -1.45 0.94 -18.20
C ARG A 115 -0.39 0.98 -17.10
N MET A 116 0.81 1.48 -17.40
CA MET A 116 1.86 1.66 -16.40
C MET A 116 1.37 2.60 -15.28
N LYS A 117 0.74 3.72 -15.64
CA LYS A 117 0.13 4.70 -14.73
C LYS A 117 -0.92 4.08 -13.81
N ILE A 118 -1.79 3.25 -14.37
CA ILE A 118 -2.79 2.48 -13.60
C ILE A 118 -2.08 1.51 -12.65
N GLU A 119 -1.14 0.70 -13.13
CA GLU A 119 -0.46 -0.30 -12.31
C GLU A 119 0.32 0.33 -11.15
N GLY A 120 1.02 1.46 -11.37
CA GLY A 120 1.73 2.13 -10.29
C GLY A 120 0.80 2.77 -9.26
N ARG A 121 -0.36 3.32 -9.67
CA ARG A 121 -1.38 3.80 -8.71
C ARG A 121 -1.82 2.67 -7.77
N TYR A 122 -2.14 1.50 -8.33
CA TYR A 122 -2.55 0.35 -7.52
C TYR A 122 -1.41 -0.25 -6.70
N ARG A 123 -0.18 -0.26 -7.22
CA ARG A 123 1.01 -0.70 -6.47
C ARG A 123 1.22 0.16 -5.22
N MET A 124 1.12 1.47 -5.35
CA MET A 124 1.24 2.41 -4.22
C MET A 124 0.14 2.20 -3.18
N GLU A 125 -1.11 2.05 -3.62
CA GLU A 125 -2.22 1.79 -2.70
C GLU A 125 -2.08 0.44 -2.00
N HIS A 126 -1.62 -0.59 -2.72
CA HIS A 126 -1.32 -1.90 -2.14
C HIS A 126 -0.23 -1.81 -1.06
N GLU A 127 0.90 -1.14 -1.36
CA GLU A 127 1.98 -0.97 -0.38
C GLU A 127 1.54 -0.12 0.83
N ARG A 128 0.70 0.89 0.62
CA ARG A 128 0.08 1.67 1.71
C ARG A 128 -0.79 0.79 2.60
N MET A 129 -1.66 -0.03 2.01
CA MET A 129 -2.54 -0.94 2.73
C MET A 129 -1.75 -2.00 3.50
N LYS A 130 -0.70 -2.55 2.87
CA LYS A 130 0.22 -3.51 3.50
C LYS A 130 0.96 -2.90 4.68
N SER A 131 1.48 -1.68 4.53
CA SER A 131 2.16 -0.95 5.60
C SER A 131 1.22 -0.68 6.78
N LYS A 132 -0.02 -0.27 6.50
CA LYS A 132 -1.04 -0.06 7.53
C LYS A 132 -1.46 -1.35 8.23
N LYS A 133 -1.56 -2.46 7.49
CA LYS A 133 -1.80 -3.78 8.08
C LYS A 133 -0.69 -4.16 9.05
N LEU A 134 0.57 -4.00 8.64
CA LEU A 134 1.73 -4.30 9.49
C LEU A 134 1.74 -3.43 10.76
N GLU A 135 1.39 -2.15 10.63
CA GLU A 135 1.24 -1.23 11.77
C GLU A 135 0.15 -1.72 12.73
N ILE A 136 -1.03 -2.06 12.22
CA ILE A 136 -2.13 -2.62 13.02
C ILE A 136 -1.70 -3.93 13.71
N GLU A 137 -1.00 -4.82 12.99
CA GLU A 137 -0.49 -6.07 13.55
C GLU A 137 0.48 -5.80 14.71
N ARG A 138 1.43 -4.87 14.53
CA ARG A 138 2.36 -4.45 15.58
C ARG A 138 1.65 -3.86 16.79
N GLU A 139 0.70 -2.94 16.58
CA GLU A 139 -0.07 -2.35 17.68
C GLU A 139 -0.90 -3.41 18.40
N SER A 140 -1.57 -4.30 17.66
CA SER A 140 -2.38 -5.37 18.23
C SER A 140 -1.55 -6.41 19.01
N ALA A 141 -0.28 -6.58 18.65
CA ALA A 141 0.66 -7.46 19.33
C ALA A 141 1.23 -6.85 20.63
N THR A 142 0.93 -5.59 20.96
CA THR A 142 1.37 -4.95 22.21
C THR A 142 0.90 -5.79 23.40
N GLU A 143 1.86 -6.26 24.19
CA GLU A 143 1.60 -7.08 25.36
C GLU A 143 0.97 -6.28 26.49
N ILE A 144 0.09 -6.93 27.22
CA ILE A 144 -0.56 -6.39 28.41
C ILE A 144 0.07 -7.11 29.61
N PRO A 145 0.76 -6.40 30.52
CA PRO A 145 1.35 -7.02 31.70
C PRO A 145 0.29 -7.73 32.56
N ASP A 146 0.58 -8.95 33.02
CA ASP A 146 -0.40 -9.76 33.78
C ASP A 146 -0.87 -9.08 35.07
N HIS A 147 0.00 -8.28 35.71
CA HIS A 147 -0.25 -7.55 36.96
C HIS A 147 -0.85 -6.15 36.74
N LEU A 148 -1.23 -5.82 35.51
CA LEU A 148 -1.84 -4.53 35.20
C LEU A 148 -3.17 -4.37 35.92
N ASP A 149 -3.36 -3.23 36.58
CA ASP A 149 -4.58 -2.91 37.32
C ASP A 149 -5.47 -2.00 36.46
N PHE A 150 -6.53 -2.57 35.87
CA PHE A 150 -7.42 -1.84 34.96
C PHE A 150 -8.27 -0.80 35.69
N SER A 151 -8.48 -0.93 37.00
CA SER A 151 -9.27 0.01 37.79
C SER A 151 -8.64 1.40 37.90
N LYS A 152 -7.31 1.49 37.75
CA LYS A 152 -6.55 2.75 37.77
C LYS A 152 -6.63 3.53 36.45
N MET A 153 -7.20 2.95 35.40
CA MET A 153 -7.26 3.58 34.08
C MET A 153 -8.46 4.51 33.97
N ARG A 154 -8.19 5.82 33.92
CA ARG A 154 -9.24 6.83 33.66
C ARG A 154 -9.79 6.65 32.25
N GLY A 155 -11.12 6.59 32.14
CA GLY A 155 -11.83 6.49 30.86
C GLY A 155 -12.31 5.09 30.49
N LEU A 156 -12.05 4.07 31.31
CA LEU A 156 -12.72 2.78 31.19
C LEU A 156 -14.05 2.79 31.94
N SER A 157 -15.10 2.21 31.35
CA SER A 157 -16.35 1.95 32.06
C SER A 157 -16.17 0.78 33.03
N GLN A 158 -17.00 0.73 34.08
CA GLN A 158 -16.98 -0.37 35.05
C GLN A 158 -17.19 -1.73 34.37
N GLU A 159 -18.09 -1.81 33.39
CA GLU A 159 -18.32 -3.02 32.61
C GLU A 159 -17.08 -3.45 31.81
N CYS A 160 -16.34 -2.51 31.22
CA CYS A 160 -15.10 -2.82 30.50
C CYS A 160 -14.00 -3.28 31.46
N ILE A 161 -13.88 -2.65 32.63
CA ILE A 161 -12.93 -3.04 33.68
C ILE A 161 -13.22 -4.48 34.11
N GLU A 162 -14.46 -4.80 34.48
CA GLU A 162 -14.86 -6.16 34.89
C GLU A 162 -14.56 -7.22 33.83
N LYS A 163 -14.78 -6.89 32.56
CA LYS A 163 -14.49 -7.81 31.44
C LYS A 163 -13.00 -8.00 31.22
N LEU A 164 -12.18 -6.95 31.28
CA LEU A 164 -10.73 -7.04 31.15
C LEU A 164 -10.09 -7.78 32.34
N GLU A 165 -10.56 -7.48 33.55
CA GLU A 165 -10.14 -8.14 34.80
C GLU A 165 -10.45 -9.64 34.79
N ARG A 166 -11.63 -10.03 34.28
CA ARG A 166 -12.02 -11.44 34.15
C ARG A 166 -11.25 -12.17 33.06
N ALA A 167 -11.03 -11.53 31.91
CA ALA A 167 -10.44 -12.17 30.75
C ALA A 167 -8.90 -12.19 30.76
N ARG A 168 -8.26 -11.25 31.46
CA ARG A 168 -6.79 -11.05 31.51
C ARG A 168 -6.11 -11.29 30.14
N PRO A 169 -6.46 -10.50 29.12
CA PRO A 169 -5.93 -10.69 27.77
C PRO A 169 -4.42 -10.44 27.72
N ARG A 170 -3.67 -11.32 27.05
CA ARG A 170 -2.20 -11.20 26.90
C ARG A 170 -1.74 -10.02 26.04
N ASN A 171 -2.57 -9.54 25.13
CA ASN A 171 -2.24 -8.44 24.22
C ASN A 171 -3.50 -7.69 23.77
N LEU A 172 -3.30 -6.54 23.10
CA LEU A 172 -4.40 -5.72 22.60
C LEU A 172 -5.32 -6.48 21.63
N ALA A 173 -4.78 -7.39 20.81
CA ALA A 173 -5.57 -8.23 19.91
C ALA A 173 -6.50 -9.22 20.64
N ALA A 174 -6.09 -9.71 21.81
CA ALA A 174 -6.94 -10.53 22.66
C ALA A 174 -8.01 -9.66 23.34
N ALA A 175 -7.65 -8.46 23.79
CA ALA A 175 -8.58 -7.52 24.42
C ALA A 175 -9.71 -7.09 23.46
N THR A 176 -9.41 -6.83 22.18
CA THR A 176 -10.41 -6.43 21.17
C THR A 176 -11.44 -7.51 20.86
N ARG A 177 -11.14 -8.79 21.13
CA ARG A 177 -12.05 -9.92 20.89
C ARG A 177 -12.97 -10.22 22.06
N ILE A 178 -12.79 -9.57 23.21
CA ILE A 178 -13.65 -9.75 24.38
C ILE A 178 -15.03 -9.14 24.07
N ALA A 179 -16.08 -9.93 24.22
CA ALA A 179 -17.43 -9.52 23.91
C ALA A 179 -17.88 -8.30 24.74
N GLY A 180 -18.24 -7.22 24.06
CA GLY A 180 -18.69 -5.98 24.66
C GLY A 180 -17.59 -5.16 25.34
N ILE A 181 -16.32 -5.38 24.97
CA ILE A 181 -15.30 -4.32 25.06
C ILE A 181 -15.52 -3.34 23.91
N THR A 182 -15.54 -2.05 24.22
CA THR A 182 -15.76 -1.00 23.20
C THR A 182 -14.46 -0.56 22.56
N PRO A 183 -14.48 -0.02 21.33
CA PRO A 183 -13.29 0.56 20.70
C PRO A 183 -12.62 1.65 21.55
N GLU A 184 -13.41 2.45 22.27
CA GLU A 184 -12.90 3.50 23.16
C GLU A 184 -12.06 2.91 24.30
N ALA A 185 -12.50 1.80 24.90
CA ALA A 185 -11.75 1.11 25.95
C ALA A 185 -10.39 0.60 25.46
N ILE A 186 -10.32 0.08 24.24
CA ILE A 186 -9.06 -0.35 23.61
C ILE A 186 -8.12 0.84 23.39
N VAL A 187 -8.65 2.00 22.97
CA VAL A 187 -7.84 3.22 22.78
C VAL A 187 -7.28 3.73 24.12
N VAL A 188 -8.07 3.69 25.19
CA VAL A 188 -7.62 4.04 26.55
C VAL A 188 -6.51 3.10 27.00
N LEU A 189 -6.70 1.78 26.85
CA LEU A 189 -5.71 0.78 27.21
C LEU A 189 -4.41 0.93 26.41
N MET A 190 -4.50 1.13 25.09
CA MET A 190 -3.34 1.37 24.23
C MET A 190 -2.56 2.62 24.66
N ARG A 191 -3.25 3.72 24.97
CA ARG A 191 -2.60 4.96 25.44
C ARG A 191 -1.90 4.76 26.77
N TYR A 192 -2.49 3.99 27.67
CA TYR A 192 -1.90 3.66 28.96
C TYR A 192 -0.59 2.87 28.77
N LEU A 193 -0.60 1.82 27.95
CA LEU A 193 0.57 0.99 27.67
C LEU A 193 1.71 1.75 26.97
N LYS A 194 1.38 2.75 26.13
CA LYS A 194 2.38 3.59 25.44
C LYS A 194 2.92 4.75 26.30
N SER A 195 2.31 5.04 27.46
CA SER A 195 2.71 6.17 28.30
C SER A 195 3.89 5.80 29.22
N PRO A 196 4.97 6.59 29.28
CA PRO A 196 6.16 6.29 30.08
C PRO A 196 5.89 6.23 31.59
N SER A 197 4.77 6.80 32.05
CA SER A 197 4.33 6.81 33.44
C SER A 197 3.53 5.57 33.88
N GLY A 198 3.14 4.68 32.94
CA GLY A 198 2.40 3.45 33.23
C GLY A 198 3.29 2.22 33.49
N VAL A 199 4.60 2.34 33.22
CA VAL A 199 5.61 1.28 33.38
C VAL A 199 6.59 1.67 34.48
N ASN A 200 6.09 1.93 35.69
CA ASN A 200 6.92 1.70 36.88
C ASN A 200 6.83 0.21 37.23
N LEU A 201 7.45 -0.62 36.37
CA LEU A 201 7.77 -1.99 36.72
C LEU A 201 8.90 -1.93 37.74
N SER A 202 8.54 -2.17 39.00
CA SER A 202 9.47 -2.30 40.11
C SER A 202 10.46 -3.43 39.81
N CYS A 203 11.76 -3.12 39.78
CA CYS A 203 12.80 -4.10 40.05
C CYS A 203 12.68 -4.61 41.49
#